data_AF-A0A1Q3C2I3-F1
#
_entry.id   AF-A0A1Q3C2I3-F1
#
_cell.length_a   1.000
_cell.length_b   1.000
_cell.length_c   1.000
_cell.angle_alpha   90.00
_cell.angle_beta   90.00
_cell.angle_gamma   90.00
#
_symmetry.space_group_name_H-M   'P 1'
#
loop_
_entity.id
_entity.type
_entity.pdbx_description
1 polymer ?
#
loop_
_entity_poly.entity_id
_entity_poly.type
_entity_poly.pdbx_seq_one_letter_code
_entity_poly.pdbx_strand_id
1 'polypeptide(L)'
;LLCRGAEVDVKRLPKRPAPPRFGRKLTQAQKALATHICLDCGFIYTLPKPFDEQPEEYVCPQCQAPKKRFARYDVNTGKPIGGGLPPIGVVIGLLAGIGAVGALLVYGLQ
;
A
#
# COMPACT_ATOMS: atom_id res chain seq x y z
N LEU A 1 33.00 19.01 -29.39
CA LEU A 1 33.14 19.65 -28.07
C LEU A 1 32.14 18.99 -27.11
N LEU A 2 32.63 18.13 -26.22
CA LEU A 2 31.81 17.49 -25.19
C LEU A 2 31.57 18.50 -24.06
N CYS A 3 30.32 18.89 -23.84
CA CYS A 3 29.91 19.62 -22.64
C CYS A 3 30.03 18.68 -21.43
N ARG A 4 31.19 18.63 -20.78
CA ARG A 4 31.32 18.02 -19.45
C ARG A 4 30.49 18.88 -18.48
N GLY A 5 29.34 18.35 -18.05
CA GLY A 5 28.54 18.96 -16.99
C GLY A 5 29.39 19.15 -15.74
N ALA A 6 29.32 20.34 -15.14
CA ALA A 6 30.03 20.64 -13.90
C ALA A 6 29.64 19.63 -12.81
N GLU A 7 30.61 19.22 -11.99
CA GLU A 7 30.36 18.41 -10.79
C GLU A 7 29.45 19.19 -9.84
N VAL A 8 28.17 18.86 -9.83
CA VAL A 8 27.20 19.43 -8.89
C VAL A 8 27.32 18.65 -7.58
N ASP A 9 27.88 19.29 -6.55
CA ASP A 9 27.82 18.75 -5.19
C ASP A 9 26.38 18.77 -4.68
N VAL A 10 25.70 17.64 -4.84
CA VAL A 10 24.28 17.43 -4.46
C VAL A 10 24.04 17.72 -2.97
N LYS A 11 25.06 17.64 -2.11
CA LYS A 11 24.92 17.90 -0.67
C LYS A 11 24.86 19.40 -0.35
N ARG A 12 25.42 20.27 -1.20
CA ARG A 12 25.39 21.73 -1.03
C ARG A 12 24.21 22.42 -1.73
N LEU A 13 23.35 21.67 -2.42
CA LEU A 13 22.15 22.24 -3.03
C LEU A 13 21.17 22.74 -1.95
N PRO A 14 20.65 23.97 -2.06
CA PRO A 14 19.58 24.42 -1.18
C PRO A 14 18.36 23.53 -1.39
N LYS A 15 17.77 23.01 -0.31
CA LYS A 15 16.54 22.22 -0.39
C LYS A 15 15.43 23.09 -0.93
N ARG A 16 15.02 22.86 -2.19
CA ARG A 16 13.75 23.40 -2.69
C ARG A 16 12.62 22.79 -1.88
N PRO A 17 11.61 23.58 -1.48
CA PRO A 17 10.40 23.04 -0.90
C PRO A 17 9.79 22.02 -1.87
N ALA A 18 9.25 20.93 -1.31
CA ALA A 18 8.59 19.92 -2.12
C ALA A 18 7.51 20.60 -2.97
N PRO A 19 7.42 20.32 -4.28
CA PRO A 19 6.34 20.85 -5.09
C PRO A 19 5.01 20.49 -4.42
N PRO A 20 4.03 21.40 -4.40
CA PRO A 20 2.71 21.08 -3.89
C PRO A 20 2.22 19.82 -4.61
N ARG A 21 1.61 18.89 -3.87
CA ARG A 21 1.11 17.64 -4.44
C ARG A 21 0.15 17.96 -5.58
N PHE A 22 0.64 17.83 -6.81
CA PHE A 22 -0.11 18.14 -8.01
C PHE A 22 -0.89 16.90 -8.41
N GLY A 23 -2.20 17.05 -8.56
CA GLY A 23 -3.10 15.96 -8.91
C GLY A 23 -4.56 16.35 -8.74
N ARG A 24 -5.43 15.82 -9.61
CA ARG A 24 -6.87 15.95 -9.48
C ARG A 24 -7.32 15.18 -8.25
N LYS A 25 -7.99 15.85 -7.31
CA LYS A 25 -8.70 15.14 -6.24
C LYS A 25 -9.93 14.44 -6.84
N LEU A 26 -10.26 13.26 -6.31
CA LEU A 26 -11.51 12.57 -6.65
C LEU A 26 -12.70 13.50 -6.42
N THR A 27 -13.60 13.57 -7.40
CA THR A 27 -14.87 14.30 -7.25
C THR A 27 -15.75 13.61 -6.23
N GLN A 28 -16.75 14.30 -5.70
CA GLN A 28 -17.62 13.76 -4.65
C GLN A 28 -18.40 12.51 -5.13
N ALA A 29 -18.80 12.48 -6.40
CA ALA A 29 -19.40 11.31 -7.02
C ALA A 29 -18.41 10.13 -7.11
N GLN A 30 -17.16 10.38 -7.48
CA GLN A 30 -16.14 9.33 -7.54
C GLN A 30 -15.77 8.80 -6.16
N LYS A 31 -15.79 9.66 -5.13
CA LYS A 31 -15.58 9.25 -3.74
C LYS A 31 -16.65 8.29 -3.24
N ALA A 32 -17.91 8.44 -3.67
CA ALA A 32 -18.98 7.52 -3.30
C ALA A 32 -18.79 6.11 -3.92
N LEU A 33 -18.13 6.04 -5.09
CA LEU A 33 -17.89 4.79 -5.82
C LEU A 33 -16.52 4.14 -5.49
N ALA A 34 -15.58 4.92 -4.94
CA ALA A 34 -14.22 4.54 -4.57
C ALA A 34 -14.17 3.51 -3.42
N THR A 35 -14.59 2.28 -3.70
CA THR A 35 -14.69 1.20 -2.69
C THR A 35 -13.48 0.27 -2.67
N HIS A 36 -12.79 0.12 -3.80
CA HIS A 36 -11.69 -0.83 -3.96
C HIS A 36 -10.49 -0.21 -4.66
N ILE A 37 -9.29 -0.67 -4.31
CA ILE A 37 -8.01 -0.27 -4.89
C ILE A 37 -7.23 -1.49 -5.37
N CYS A 38 -6.61 -1.40 -6.55
CA CYS A 38 -5.69 -2.42 -7.04
C CYS A 38 -4.35 -2.33 -6.30
N LEU A 39 -3.91 -3.43 -5.69
CA LEU A 39 -2.66 -3.47 -4.92
C LEU A 39 -1.39 -3.43 -5.79
N ASP A 40 -1.48 -3.81 -7.08
CA ASP A 40 -0.29 -3.83 -7.96
C ASP A 40 0.03 -2.45 -8.56
N CYS A 41 -1.00 -1.65 -8.90
CA CYS A 41 -0.82 -0.39 -9.63
C CYS A 41 -1.46 0.83 -8.97
N GLY A 42 -2.24 0.66 -7.90
CA GLY A 42 -2.91 1.76 -7.20
C GLY A 42 -4.16 2.31 -7.90
N PHE A 43 -4.71 1.61 -8.90
CA PHE A 43 -5.96 2.02 -9.54
C PHE A 43 -7.12 2.00 -8.55
N ILE A 44 -7.81 3.14 -8.41
CA ILE A 44 -9.00 3.28 -7.55
C ILE A 44 -10.25 3.01 -8.40
N TYR A 45 -11.03 2.02 -7.99
CA TYR A 45 -12.27 1.64 -8.66
C TYR A 45 -13.33 2.73 -8.49
N THR A 46 -13.74 3.36 -9.60
CA THR A 46 -14.71 4.49 -9.58
C THR A 46 -15.81 4.30 -10.63
N LEU A 47 -16.02 3.05 -11.06
CA LEU A 47 -17.03 2.69 -12.06
C LEU A 47 -18.45 2.74 -11.47
N PRO A 48 -19.48 2.96 -12.31
CA PRO A 48 -20.85 3.14 -11.85
C PRO A 48 -21.48 1.85 -11.29
N LYS A 49 -21.04 0.68 -11.77
CA LYS A 49 -21.44 -0.60 -11.19
C LYS A 49 -20.64 -0.84 -9.90
N PRO A 50 -21.24 -1.34 -8.83
CA PRO A 50 -20.49 -1.69 -7.62
C PRO A 50 -19.53 -2.84 -7.90
N PHE A 51 -18.41 -2.86 -7.18
CA PHE A 51 -17.35 -3.85 -7.38
C PHE A 51 -17.80 -5.28 -7.05
N ASP A 52 -18.72 -5.44 -6.10
CA ASP A 52 -19.24 -6.74 -5.68
C ASP A 52 -20.06 -7.42 -6.80
N GLU A 53 -20.78 -6.64 -7.62
CA GLU A 53 -21.57 -7.13 -8.75
C GLU A 53 -20.75 -7.36 -10.03
N GLN A 54 -19.49 -6.92 -10.08
CA GLN A 54 -18.62 -7.19 -11.24
C GLN A 54 -18.33 -8.68 -11.36
N PRO A 55 -18.23 -9.22 -12.59
CA PRO A 55 -17.85 -10.60 -12.81
C PRO A 55 -16.45 -10.89 -12.26
N GLU A 56 -16.17 -12.16 -11.96
CA GLU A 56 -14.86 -12.59 -11.47
C GLU A 56 -13.76 -12.40 -12.52
N GLU A 57 -14.10 -12.38 -13.81
CA GLU A 57 -13.18 -12.05 -14.91
C GLU A 57 -12.83 -10.56 -15.01
N TYR A 58 -13.37 -9.70 -14.13
CA TYR A 58 -12.99 -8.29 -14.12
C TYR A 58 -11.49 -8.12 -13.88
N VAL A 59 -10.84 -7.43 -14.82
CA VAL A 59 -9.41 -7.13 -14.79
C VAL A 59 -9.18 -5.63 -14.58
N CYS A 60 -8.10 -5.30 -13.89
CA CYS A 60 -7.69 -3.92 -13.73
C CYS A 60 -7.36 -3.28 -15.09
N PRO A 61 -7.96 -2.13 -15.46
CA PRO A 61 -7.68 -1.49 -16.74
C PRO A 61 -6.26 -0.93 -16.86
N GLN A 62 -5.55 -0.76 -15.74
CA GLN A 62 -4.21 -0.18 -15.73
C GLN A 62 -3.09 -1.22 -15.83
N CYS A 63 -3.27 -2.38 -15.19
CA CYS A 63 -2.22 -3.41 -15.06
C CYS A 63 -2.68 -4.83 -15.38
N GLN A 64 -3.93 -5.02 -15.80
CA GLN A 64 -4.53 -6.32 -16.12
C GLN A 64 -4.54 -7.32 -14.95
N ALA A 65 -4.36 -6.85 -13.71
CA ALA A 65 -4.46 -7.68 -12.52
C ALA A 65 -5.88 -8.23 -12.33
N PRO A 66 -6.04 -9.47 -11.82
CA PRO A 66 -7.35 -10.07 -11.58
C PRO A 66 -8.06 -9.40 -10.39
N LYS A 67 -9.40 -9.52 -10.35
CA LYS A 67 -10.27 -9.02 -9.26
C LYS A 67 -9.76 -9.38 -7.85
N LYS A 68 -9.12 -10.54 -7.68
CA LYS A 68 -8.57 -11.03 -6.40
C LYS A 68 -7.46 -10.15 -5.79
N ARG A 69 -6.79 -9.30 -6.60
CA ARG A 69 -5.75 -8.38 -6.12
C ARG A 69 -6.27 -6.99 -5.73
N PHE A 70 -7.58 -6.81 -5.75
CA PHE A 70 -8.20 -5.59 -5.24
C PHE A 70 -8.46 -5.73 -3.74
N ALA A 71 -8.05 -4.71 -2.98
CA ALA A 71 -8.39 -4.57 -1.58
C ALA A 71 -9.50 -3.53 -1.42
N ARG A 72 -10.25 -3.59 -0.31
CA ARG A 72 -11.16 -2.50 0.07
C ARG A 72 -10.33 -1.23 0.28
N TYR A 73 -10.89 -0.08 -0.06
CA TYR A 73 -10.23 1.21 0.00
C TYR A 73 -11.04 2.17 0.87
N ASP A 74 -10.36 2.85 1.80
CA ASP A 74 -10.95 3.93 2.57
C ASP A 74 -10.63 5.27 1.92
N VAL A 75 -11.68 5.97 1.48
CA VAL A 75 -11.60 7.23 0.75
C VAL A 75 -11.16 8.39 1.64
N ASN A 76 -11.39 8.30 2.95
CA ASN A 76 -11.07 9.38 3.89
C ASN A 76 -9.59 9.34 4.31
N THR A 77 -9.05 8.14 4.54
CA THR A 77 -7.66 7.96 4.95
C THR A 77 -6.70 7.74 3.77
N GLY A 78 -7.23 7.40 2.60
CA GLY A 78 -6.45 7.12 1.40
C GLY A 78 -5.65 5.82 1.51
N LYS A 79 -6.08 4.89 2.36
CA LYS A 79 -5.39 3.63 2.63
C LYS A 79 -6.24 2.42 2.23
N PRO A 80 -5.63 1.32 1.75
CA PRO A 80 -6.32 0.05 1.62
C PRO A 80 -6.72 -0.49 2.99
N ILE A 81 -7.98 -0.86 3.13
CA ILE A 81 -8.56 -1.56 4.27
C ILE A 81 -8.32 -3.06 4.02
N GLY A 82 -7.26 -3.61 4.62
CA GLY A 82 -6.97 -5.04 4.56
C GLY A 82 -5.50 -5.32 4.25
N GLY A 83 -4.87 -6.17 5.07
CA GLY A 83 -3.49 -6.62 4.89
C GLY A 83 -2.47 -6.02 5.86
N GLY A 84 -2.89 -5.14 6.78
CA GLY A 84 -1.99 -4.58 7.80
C GLY A 84 -1.72 -5.51 9.00
N LEU A 85 -2.55 -6.55 9.18
CA LEU A 85 -2.36 -7.50 10.26
C LEU A 85 -1.47 -8.67 9.78
N PRO A 86 -0.34 -8.95 10.45
CA PRO A 86 0.44 -10.14 10.15
C PRO A 86 -0.45 -11.38 10.26
N PRO A 87 -0.19 -12.43 9.45
CA PRO A 87 -0.98 -13.65 9.50
C PRO A 87 -1.02 -14.19 10.94
N ILE A 88 -2.17 -14.69 11.36
CA ILE A 88 -2.42 -15.15 12.74
C ILE A 88 -1.32 -16.13 13.20
N GLY A 89 -0.85 -17.00 12.31
CA GLY A 89 0.24 -17.94 12.59
C GLY A 89 1.57 -17.28 12.94
N VAL A 90 1.88 -16.11 12.38
CA VAL A 90 3.10 -15.35 12.71
C VAL A 90 3.01 -14.78 14.12
N VAL A 91 1.83 -14.29 14.53
CA VAL A 91 1.62 -13.78 15.89
C VAL A 91 1.74 -14.90 16.92
N ILE A 92 1.09 -16.04 16.67
CA ILE A 92 1.17 -17.22 17.56
C ILE A 92 2.62 -17.72 17.63
N GLY A 93 3.29 -17.86 16.49
CA GLY A 93 4.68 -18.32 16.43
C GLY A 93 5.63 -17.40 17.18
N LEU A 94 5.44 -16.07 17.07
CA LEU A 94 6.24 -15.09 17.80
C LEU A 94 6.02 -15.18 19.31
N LEU A 95 4.77 -15.28 19.77
CA LEU A 95 4.44 -15.41 21.19
C LEU A 95 4.99 -16.72 21.78
N ALA A 96 4.82 -17.83 21.06
CA ALA A 96 5.33 -19.14 21.48
C ALA A 96 6.87 -19.14 21.51
N GLY A 97 7.53 -18.54 20.51
CA GLY A 97 8.98 -18.42 20.45
C GLY A 97 9.55 -17.57 21.59
N ILE A 98 8.96 -16.39 21.84
CA ILE A 98 9.36 -15.53 22.96
C ILE A 98 9.12 -16.25 24.30
N GLY A 99 7.99 -16.95 24.45
CA GLY A 99 7.70 -17.75 25.63
C GLY A 99 8.70 -18.88 25.86
N ALA A 100 9.07 -19.61 24.81
CA ALA A 100 10.05 -20.69 24.87
C ALA A 100 11.46 -20.19 25.22
N VAL A 101 11.89 -19.06 24.63
CA VAL A 101 13.19 -18.44 24.96
C VAL A 101 13.18 -17.93 26.40
N GLY A 102 12.09 -17.30 26.85
CA GLY A 102 11.93 -16.87 28.24
C GLY A 102 12.01 -18.04 29.22
N ALA A 103 11.31 -19.14 28.93
CA ALA A 103 11.38 -20.36 29.74
C ALA A 103 12.79 -20.96 29.75
N LEU A 104 13.47 -21.02 28.61
CA LEU A 104 14.84 -21.52 28.53
C LEU A 104 15.82 -20.65 29.34
N LEU A 105 15.66 -19.32 29.33
CA LEU A 105 16.50 -18.42 30.13
C LEU A 105 16.25 -18.56 31.63
N VAL A 106 15.00 -18.77 32.05
CA VAL A 106 14.64 -18.91 33.48
C VAL A 106 15.03 -20.29 34.02
N TYR A 107 14.79 -21.36 33.27
CA TYR A 107 14.95 -22.73 33.76
C TYR A 107 16.23 -23.43 33.27
N GLY A 108 16.88 -22.94 32.21
CA GLY A 108 18.05 -23.57 31.59
C GLY A 108 19.39 -22.93 31.94
N LEU A 109 19.40 -21.76 32.58
CA LEU A 109 20.62 -21.05 33.02
C LEU A 109 20.76 -21.00 34.56
N GLN A 110 20.10 -21.93 35.25
CA GLN A 110 20.11 -22.11 36.71
C GLN A 110 20.74 -23.47 37.05
#